data_AF-A0A3B9EXA7-F1
#
_entry.id   AF-A0A3B9EXA7-F1
#
_cell.length_a   1.000
_cell.length_b   1.000
_cell.length_c   1.000
_cell.angle_alpha   90.00
_cell.angle_beta   90.00
_cell.angle_gamma   90.00
#
_symmetry.space_group_name_H-M   'P 1'
#
loop_
_entity.id
_entity.type
_entity.pdbx_description
1 polymer ?
#
loop_
_entity_poly.entity_id
_entity_poly.type
_entity_poly.pdbx_seq_one_letter_code
_entity_poly.pdbx_strand_id
1 'polypeptide(L)'
;MATIALVSCEKDQDTTGTTATDQDEILSAGPGTVFNDGPNAFGFQIDGLEGDDELRFFVGNSFFNQNWVQAPSSTTARDGLGPLFNSRACSGCHFKDGRGRPPGSPDEKGTGLLYRITKAARKVNGQQTGDLHYGGQLQDRAIGGVNAEGSMNISYQTITGQFKDGTPYTLHQPQYQISDLSYGPLEGDIQISPRVANQVIGLGFLEAISEQQLLSWSDPDDLDGDGISGRPNYVWSEVQQQRTVGRFGWKANQPDVLQQ
;
A
#
# COMPACT_ATOMS: atom_id res chain seq x y z
N MET A 1 61.90 -20.00 21.83
CA MET A 1 60.66 -19.70 21.09
C MET A 1 60.05 -18.46 21.72
N ALA A 2 60.11 -17.31 21.04
CA ALA A 2 59.49 -16.09 21.51
C ALA A 2 58.05 -16.05 20.98
N THR A 3 57.08 -16.08 21.90
CA THR A 3 55.65 -16.00 21.58
C THR A 3 55.31 -14.56 21.23
N ILE A 4 54.94 -14.31 19.97
CA ILE A 4 54.41 -13.02 19.52
C ILE A 4 52.92 -13.00 19.86
N ALA A 5 52.52 -12.11 20.76
CA ALA A 5 51.11 -11.82 21.03
C ALA A 5 50.65 -10.71 20.06
N LEU A 6 49.70 -11.04 19.19
CA LEU A 6 48.98 -10.05 18.38
C LEU A 6 47.82 -9.51 19.21
N VAL A 7 47.86 -8.22 19.53
CA VAL A 7 46.73 -7.51 20.15
C VAL A 7 45.99 -6.77 19.05
N SER A 8 44.73 -7.13 18.81
CA SER A 8 43.81 -6.37 17.98
C SER A 8 43.32 -5.17 18.79
N CYS A 9 43.37 -3.96 18.22
CA CYS A 9 42.65 -2.81 18.77
C CYS A 9 41.18 -2.98 18.43
N GLU A 10 40.40 -3.55 19.34
CA GLU A 10 38.96 -3.37 19.32
C GLU A 10 38.71 -1.95 19.82
N LYS A 11 37.98 -1.17 19.00
CA LYS A 11 37.57 0.18 19.37
C LYS A 11 36.63 -0.01 20.55
N ASP A 12 37.06 0.37 21.75
CA ASP A 12 36.17 0.51 22.90
C ASP A 12 35.08 1.51 22.50
N GLN A 13 34.00 1.00 21.91
CA GLN A 13 32.74 1.70 21.92
C GLN A 13 32.28 1.61 23.36
N ASP A 14 32.40 2.74 24.02
CA ASP A 14 31.72 3.08 25.25
C ASP A 14 30.23 2.78 25.08
N THR A 15 29.85 1.54 25.38
CA THR A 15 28.47 1.05 25.36
C THR A 15 27.79 1.32 26.70
N THR A 16 28.27 2.31 27.48
CA THR A 16 27.46 2.92 28.54
C THR A 16 26.53 3.96 27.94
N GLY A 17 25.65 3.46 27.09
CA GLY A 17 24.60 4.18 26.40
C GLY A 17 23.49 3.23 25.97
N THR A 18 23.30 2.11 26.68
CA THR A 18 21.97 1.50 26.72
C THR A 18 21.07 2.52 27.42
N THR A 19 20.53 3.46 26.66
CA THR A 19 19.18 3.96 26.94
C THR A 19 18.38 2.70 27.14
N ALA A 20 18.01 2.41 28.39
CA ALA A 20 17.07 1.34 28.68
C ALA A 20 15.89 1.65 27.76
N THR A 21 15.67 0.81 26.75
CA THR A 21 14.54 1.00 25.84
C THR A 21 13.34 1.18 26.72
N ASP A 22 12.73 2.36 26.63
CA ASP A 22 11.58 2.68 27.47
C ASP A 22 10.55 1.56 27.24
N GLN A 23 9.79 1.17 28.27
CA GLN A 23 8.72 0.20 28.07
C GLN A 23 7.77 0.66 26.95
N ASP A 24 7.64 1.98 26.76
CA ASP A 24 6.88 2.59 25.68
C ASP A 24 7.54 2.44 24.28
N GLU A 25 8.87 2.33 24.19
CA GLU A 25 9.59 2.06 22.93
C GLU A 25 9.43 0.60 22.45
N ILE A 26 9.03 -0.30 23.35
CA ILE A 26 8.76 -1.72 23.02
C ILE A 26 7.36 -1.88 22.39
N LEU A 27 6.49 -0.88 22.54
CA LEU A 27 5.10 -0.91 22.10
C LEU A 27 4.93 -0.23 20.73
N SER A 28 4.69 -1.02 19.68
CA SER A 28 4.52 -0.54 18.30
C SER A 28 3.45 0.55 18.10
N ALA A 29 2.50 0.67 19.03
CA ALA A 29 1.46 1.69 19.05
C ALA A 29 1.27 2.32 20.44
N GLY A 30 2.30 2.29 21.30
CA GLY A 30 2.19 2.74 22.69
C GLY A 30 1.05 2.02 23.44
N PRO A 31 0.22 2.73 24.22
CA PRO A 31 -0.93 2.14 24.92
C PRO A 31 -1.96 1.42 24.02
N GLY A 32 -1.98 1.71 22.72
CA GLY A 32 -2.86 1.04 21.75
C GLY A 32 -2.31 -0.28 21.22
N THR A 33 -1.17 -0.76 21.73
CA THR A 33 -0.54 -1.99 21.26
C THR A 33 -1.32 -3.22 21.72
N VAL A 34 -1.78 -4.02 20.76
CA VAL A 34 -2.45 -5.30 21.02
C VAL A 34 -1.49 -6.45 20.71
N PHE A 35 -1.28 -7.33 21.68
CA PHE A 35 -0.46 -8.54 21.51
C PHE A 35 -1.30 -9.69 20.95
N ASN A 36 -1.59 -9.62 19.65
CA ASN A 36 -2.31 -10.64 18.92
C ASN A 36 -1.59 -10.95 17.60
N ASP A 37 -1.12 -12.18 17.46
CA ASP A 37 -0.49 -12.72 16.25
C ASP A 37 -1.44 -13.58 15.41
N GLY A 38 -2.69 -13.69 15.85
CA GLY A 38 -3.74 -14.42 15.18
C GLY A 38 -4.22 -13.73 13.91
N PRO A 39 -5.01 -14.42 13.09
CA PRO A 39 -5.37 -13.96 11.76
C PRO A 39 -6.31 -12.73 11.77
N ASN A 40 -6.82 -12.31 12.92
CA ASN A 40 -7.70 -11.14 13.07
C ASN A 40 -6.99 -9.98 13.81
N ALA A 41 -5.66 -10.01 13.93
CA ALA A 41 -4.88 -9.05 14.71
C ALA A 41 -5.18 -7.57 14.41
N PHE A 42 -5.62 -7.25 13.18
CA PHE A 42 -5.88 -5.88 12.75
C PHE A 42 -7.36 -5.46 12.80
N GLY A 43 -8.26 -6.36 13.18
CA GLY A 43 -9.71 -6.12 13.14
C GLY A 43 -10.32 -5.65 14.45
N PHE A 44 -9.50 -5.36 15.46
CA PHE A 44 -9.96 -4.88 16.76
C PHE A 44 -10.02 -3.36 16.79
N GLN A 45 -10.96 -2.85 17.55
CA GLN A 45 -10.95 -1.44 17.93
C GLN A 45 -9.77 -1.16 18.86
N ILE A 46 -9.32 0.08 18.91
CA ILE A 46 -8.34 0.48 19.92
C ILE A 46 -9.00 0.49 21.30
N ASP A 47 -8.27 0.05 22.32
CA ASP A 47 -8.75 0.08 23.71
C ASP A 47 -9.13 1.52 24.12
N GLY A 48 -10.23 1.64 24.86
CA GLY A 48 -10.73 2.93 25.37
C GLY A 48 -11.76 3.65 24.48
N LEU A 49 -12.16 3.08 23.34
CA LEU A 49 -13.34 3.55 22.62
C LEU A 49 -14.61 3.15 23.37
N GLU A 50 -15.48 4.13 23.63
CA GLU A 50 -16.75 3.95 24.35
C GLU A 50 -17.90 4.67 23.63
N GLY A 51 -19.13 4.20 23.86
CA GLY A 51 -20.34 4.87 23.39
C GLY A 51 -20.41 5.05 21.86
N ASP A 52 -20.51 6.30 21.42
CA ASP A 52 -20.66 6.64 20.00
C ASP A 52 -19.43 6.28 19.17
N ASP A 53 -18.22 6.31 19.74
CA ASP A 53 -17.00 6.00 18.99
C ASP A 53 -16.85 4.50 18.74
N GLU A 54 -17.17 3.68 19.73
CA GLU A 54 -17.29 2.22 19.56
C GLU A 54 -18.34 1.87 18.51
N LEU A 55 -19.51 2.52 18.56
CA LEU A 55 -20.56 2.33 17.56
C LEU A 55 -20.06 2.69 16.15
N ARG A 56 -19.36 3.82 15.99
CA ARG A 56 -18.79 4.24 14.70
C ARG A 56 -17.78 3.25 14.18
N PHE A 57 -16.92 2.70 15.04
CA PHE A 57 -15.97 1.67 14.66
C PHE A 57 -16.68 0.45 14.09
N PHE A 58 -17.66 -0.12 14.81
CA PHE A 58 -18.36 -1.33 14.36
C PHE A 58 -19.21 -1.09 13.11
N VAL A 59 -19.86 0.07 13.00
CA VAL A 59 -20.61 0.45 11.79
C VAL A 59 -19.64 0.57 10.60
N GLY A 60 -18.53 1.29 10.76
CA GLY A 60 -17.50 1.43 9.72
C GLY A 60 -16.92 0.08 9.29
N ASN A 61 -16.54 -0.77 10.24
CA ASN A 61 -16.06 -2.12 9.99
C ASN A 61 -17.10 -2.98 9.24
N SER A 62 -18.39 -2.82 9.58
CA SER A 62 -19.50 -3.48 8.89
C SER A 62 -19.58 -3.04 7.42
N PHE A 63 -19.49 -1.75 7.14
CA PHE A 63 -19.43 -1.23 5.75
C PHE A 63 -18.18 -1.72 5.00
N PHE A 64 -17.02 -1.72 5.66
CA PHE A 64 -15.75 -2.14 5.07
C PHE A 64 -15.78 -3.59 4.55
N ASN A 65 -16.49 -4.46 5.28
CA ASN A 65 -16.57 -5.89 4.99
C ASN A 65 -17.73 -6.30 4.08
N GLN A 66 -18.69 -5.40 3.83
CA GLN A 66 -19.90 -5.75 3.08
C GLN A 66 -19.71 -5.59 1.57
N ASN A 67 -20.21 -6.58 0.82
CA ASN A 67 -20.24 -6.52 -0.64
C ASN A 67 -21.35 -5.57 -1.12
N TRP A 68 -20.95 -4.59 -1.91
CA TRP A 68 -21.87 -3.81 -2.74
C TRP A 68 -22.47 -4.69 -3.85
N VAL A 69 -23.71 -4.41 -4.21
CA VAL A 69 -24.48 -5.12 -5.25
C VAL A 69 -24.90 -4.16 -6.35
N GLN A 70 -25.16 -4.71 -7.54
CA GLN A 70 -25.69 -3.95 -8.67
C GLN A 70 -27.08 -3.40 -8.32
N ALA A 71 -27.31 -2.13 -8.62
CA ALA A 71 -28.62 -1.50 -8.54
C ALA A 71 -29.48 -1.80 -9.79
N PRO A 72 -30.81 -1.89 -9.64
CA PRO A 72 -31.57 -1.91 -8.38
C PRO A 72 -31.48 -3.27 -7.68
N SER A 73 -31.57 -3.29 -6.35
CA SER A 73 -31.64 -4.52 -5.55
C SER A 73 -32.70 -4.44 -4.46
N SER A 74 -33.12 -5.59 -3.93
CA SER A 74 -33.94 -5.63 -2.70
C SER A 74 -33.17 -5.12 -1.47
N THR A 75 -31.84 -5.07 -1.54
CA THR A 75 -30.97 -4.56 -0.47
C THR A 75 -30.53 -3.12 -0.77
N THR A 76 -31.46 -2.18 -0.67
CA THR A 76 -31.26 -0.76 -1.09
C THR A 76 -30.20 0.01 -0.29
N ALA A 77 -29.84 -0.48 0.89
CA ALA A 77 -28.74 0.11 1.65
C ALA A 77 -27.38 -0.11 0.96
N ARG A 78 -27.27 -1.06 0.00
CA ARG A 78 -26.00 -1.57 -0.55
C ARG A 78 -26.01 -1.71 -2.08
N ASP A 79 -27.02 -1.20 -2.75
CA ASP A 79 -27.15 -1.26 -4.20
C ASP A 79 -26.57 0.00 -4.85
N GLY A 80 -25.24 0.09 -4.77
CA GLY A 80 -24.46 1.20 -5.32
C GLY A 80 -23.20 0.74 -6.05
N LEU A 81 -23.10 -0.56 -6.39
CA LEU A 81 -21.94 -1.07 -7.11
C LEU A 81 -21.91 -0.45 -8.52
N GLY A 82 -20.84 0.28 -8.81
CA GLY A 82 -20.59 0.83 -10.14
C GLY A 82 -20.45 -0.26 -11.22
N PRO A 83 -20.56 0.12 -12.50
CA PRO A 83 -20.58 -0.85 -13.60
C PRO A 83 -19.25 -1.60 -13.79
N LEU A 84 -18.14 -0.96 -13.44
CA LEU A 84 -16.77 -1.46 -13.50
C LEU A 84 -16.14 -1.33 -12.12
N PHE A 85 -15.41 -2.35 -11.68
CA PHE A 85 -14.78 -2.39 -10.35
C PHE A 85 -13.63 -3.40 -10.29
N ASN A 86 -12.73 -3.26 -9.32
CA ASN A 86 -11.75 -4.31 -8.97
C ASN A 86 -12.23 -5.22 -7.83
N SER A 87 -13.02 -4.68 -6.89
CA SER A 87 -13.57 -5.42 -5.75
C SER A 87 -14.95 -4.89 -5.37
N ARG A 88 -15.75 -5.74 -4.73
CA ARG A 88 -17.10 -5.41 -4.24
C ARG A 88 -17.14 -4.97 -2.79
N ALA A 89 -16.04 -5.13 -2.06
CA ALA A 89 -15.89 -4.70 -0.68
C ALA A 89 -14.44 -4.22 -0.46
N CYS A 90 -14.24 -3.31 0.49
CA CYS A 90 -12.92 -2.83 0.87
C CYS A 90 -12.05 -4.02 1.34
N SER A 91 -12.64 -4.87 2.19
CA SER A 91 -11.99 -6.09 2.70
C SER A 91 -11.61 -7.11 1.64
N GLY A 92 -12.21 -7.04 0.44
CA GLY A 92 -11.82 -7.89 -0.68
C GLY A 92 -10.38 -7.64 -1.12
N CYS A 93 -9.93 -6.38 -1.08
CA CYS A 93 -8.54 -6.01 -1.35
C CYS A 93 -7.71 -5.98 -0.07
N HIS A 94 -8.28 -5.46 1.02
CA HIS A 94 -7.65 -5.29 2.33
C HIS A 94 -8.06 -6.42 3.28
N PHE A 95 -7.64 -7.65 2.96
CA PHE A 95 -8.12 -8.85 3.65
C PHE A 95 -7.81 -8.78 5.15
N LYS A 96 -8.87 -8.86 5.97
CA LYS A 96 -8.80 -8.74 7.44
C LYS A 96 -8.00 -7.52 7.90
N ASP A 97 -8.27 -6.39 7.25
CA ASP A 97 -7.63 -5.09 7.51
C ASP A 97 -6.11 -5.08 7.22
N GLY A 98 -5.62 -6.17 6.64
CA GLY A 98 -4.23 -6.40 6.29
C GLY A 98 -3.91 -6.11 4.84
N ARG A 99 -2.73 -6.56 4.43
CA ARG A 99 -2.24 -6.40 3.07
C ARG A 99 -2.91 -7.39 2.14
N GLY A 100 -3.18 -6.96 0.92
CA GLY A 100 -3.53 -7.86 -0.16
C GLY A 100 -2.34 -8.75 -0.56
N ARG A 101 -2.51 -9.52 -1.64
CA ARG A 101 -1.42 -10.25 -2.28
C ARG A 101 -1.67 -10.39 -3.79
N PRO A 102 -0.62 -10.60 -4.60
CA PRO A 102 -0.82 -11.07 -5.96
C PRO A 102 -1.49 -12.47 -5.98
N PRO A 103 -2.11 -12.85 -7.11
CA PRO A 103 -2.48 -14.24 -7.38
C PRO A 103 -1.30 -15.18 -7.15
N GLY A 104 -1.55 -16.31 -6.51
CA GLY A 104 -0.58 -17.38 -6.25
C GLY A 104 -0.43 -18.34 -7.43
N SER A 105 -1.35 -18.32 -8.39
CA SER A 105 -1.25 -19.05 -9.66
C SER A 105 -1.91 -18.26 -10.81
N PRO A 106 -1.60 -18.59 -12.08
CA PRO A 106 -2.22 -17.93 -13.24
C PRO A 106 -3.75 -18.05 -13.29
N ASP A 107 -4.30 -19.15 -12.78
CA ASP A 107 -5.74 -19.41 -12.77
C ASP A 107 -6.46 -18.79 -11.55
N GLU A 108 -5.70 -18.32 -10.54
CA GLU A 108 -6.27 -17.65 -9.39
C GLU A 108 -6.69 -16.22 -9.77
N LYS A 109 -7.98 -15.93 -9.67
CA LYS A 109 -8.46 -14.54 -9.68
C LYS A 109 -8.15 -13.89 -8.33
N GLY A 110 -6.93 -13.39 -8.17
CA GLY A 110 -6.50 -12.70 -6.96
C GLY A 110 -7.40 -11.49 -6.66
N THR A 111 -7.63 -11.25 -5.38
CA THR A 111 -8.22 -10.00 -4.88
C THR A 111 -7.14 -9.25 -4.10
N GLY A 112 -7.01 -7.94 -4.35
CA GLY A 112 -6.03 -7.09 -3.66
C GLY A 112 -4.75 -6.78 -4.42
N LEU A 113 -4.62 -7.20 -5.69
CA LEU A 113 -3.67 -6.60 -6.64
C LEU A 113 -4.46 -5.82 -7.70
N LEU A 114 -4.02 -4.61 -8.02
CA LEU A 114 -4.54 -3.81 -9.12
C LEU A 114 -3.41 -3.31 -10.01
N TYR A 115 -3.72 -2.95 -11.26
CA TYR A 115 -2.80 -2.26 -12.16
C TYR A 115 -3.17 -0.79 -12.28
N ARG A 116 -2.28 0.09 -11.80
CA ARG A 116 -2.30 1.50 -12.21
C ARG A 116 -1.67 1.58 -13.61
N ILE A 117 -2.30 2.36 -14.48
CA ILE A 117 -1.83 2.61 -15.83
C ILE A 117 -1.61 4.11 -16.01
N THR A 118 -0.49 4.47 -16.59
CA THR A 118 -0.09 5.87 -16.73
C THR A 118 0.63 6.07 -18.04
N LYS A 119 0.44 7.24 -18.66
CA LYS A 119 1.20 7.66 -19.82
C LYS A 119 2.47 8.37 -19.39
N ALA A 120 3.60 7.98 -19.96
CA ALA A 120 4.88 8.55 -19.59
C ALA A 120 4.97 10.06 -19.84
N ALA A 121 4.40 10.53 -20.96
CA ALA A 121 4.59 11.90 -21.45
C ALA A 121 3.54 12.92 -21.00
N ARG A 122 2.37 12.49 -20.50
CA ARG A 122 1.26 13.39 -20.19
C ARG A 122 1.15 13.63 -18.70
N LYS A 123 1.34 14.89 -18.28
CA LYS A 123 1.13 15.31 -16.90
C LYS A 123 0.03 16.38 -16.81
N VAL A 124 -0.87 16.23 -15.84
CA VAL A 124 -1.84 17.26 -15.44
C VAL A 124 -1.62 17.53 -13.95
N ASN A 125 -1.52 18.80 -13.56
CA ASN A 125 -1.18 19.21 -12.19
C ASN A 125 0.09 18.54 -11.63
N GLY A 126 1.04 18.22 -12.52
CA GLY A 126 2.30 17.55 -12.17
C GLY A 126 2.23 16.02 -12.01
N GLN A 127 1.04 15.42 -12.12
CA GLN A 127 0.84 13.97 -12.05
C GLN A 127 0.69 13.35 -13.43
N GLN A 128 1.24 12.16 -13.63
CA GLN A 128 1.02 11.40 -14.86
C GLN A 128 -0.46 11.06 -15.02
N THR A 129 -0.99 11.23 -16.22
CA THR A 129 -2.38 10.86 -16.52
C THR A 129 -2.49 9.43 -16.99
N GLY A 130 -3.67 8.85 -16.84
CA GLY A 130 -4.01 7.54 -17.39
C GLY A 130 -4.23 7.53 -18.92
N ASP A 131 -4.63 6.35 -19.39
CA ASP A 131 -5.10 6.09 -20.76
C ASP A 131 -6.43 6.80 -21.05
N LEU A 132 -6.70 7.12 -22.33
CA LEU A 132 -7.94 7.78 -22.73
C LEU A 132 -9.21 6.93 -22.60
N HIS A 133 -9.11 5.62 -22.80
CA HIS A 133 -10.24 4.68 -22.70
C HIS A 133 -10.37 4.10 -21.29
N TYR A 134 -9.24 3.86 -20.62
CA TYR A 134 -9.17 3.09 -19.38
C TYR A 134 -8.84 3.92 -18.13
N GLY A 135 -8.58 5.22 -18.28
CA GLY A 135 -8.20 6.06 -17.16
C GLY A 135 -6.89 5.62 -16.51
N GLY A 136 -6.76 5.84 -15.19
CA GLY A 136 -5.50 5.62 -14.44
C GLY A 136 -5.38 4.26 -13.74
N GLN A 137 -6.42 3.43 -13.78
CA GLN A 137 -6.49 2.14 -13.10
C GLN A 137 -7.40 1.19 -13.86
N LEU A 138 -6.88 0.03 -14.25
CA LEU A 138 -7.65 -0.99 -14.95
C LEU A 138 -8.69 -1.63 -14.02
N GLN A 139 -9.95 -1.70 -14.46
CA GLN A 139 -11.07 -2.36 -13.79
C GLN A 139 -11.32 -3.75 -14.39
N ASP A 140 -10.83 -4.79 -13.73
CA ASP A 140 -10.82 -6.18 -14.22
C ASP A 140 -12.16 -6.92 -14.03
N ARG A 141 -13.18 -6.25 -13.48
CA ARG A 141 -14.50 -6.84 -13.23
C ARG A 141 -15.61 -5.86 -13.59
N ALA A 142 -16.77 -6.43 -13.86
CA ALA A 142 -17.96 -5.69 -14.24
C ALA A 142 -19.24 -6.34 -13.71
N ILE A 143 -20.32 -5.56 -13.69
CA ILE A 143 -21.67 -6.07 -13.45
C ILE A 143 -22.22 -6.82 -14.68
N GLY A 144 -23.36 -7.50 -14.53
CA GLY A 144 -24.01 -8.19 -15.65
C GLY A 144 -24.39 -7.22 -16.77
N GLY A 145 -24.07 -7.57 -18.01
CA GLY A 145 -24.35 -6.76 -19.19
C GLY A 145 -23.30 -5.68 -19.51
N VAL A 146 -22.24 -5.58 -18.71
CA VAL A 146 -21.08 -4.70 -18.95
C VAL A 146 -19.84 -5.58 -19.09
N ASN A 147 -18.98 -5.27 -20.06
CA ASN A 147 -17.70 -5.96 -20.20
C ASN A 147 -16.68 -5.34 -19.23
N ALA A 148 -15.85 -6.15 -18.58
CA ALA A 148 -14.69 -5.64 -17.85
C ALA A 148 -13.75 -4.90 -18.82
N GLU A 149 -12.93 -3.98 -18.28
CA GLU A 149 -12.02 -3.19 -19.11
C GLU A 149 -10.97 -4.07 -19.82
N GLY A 150 -10.49 -5.09 -19.12
CA GLY A 150 -9.59 -6.11 -19.62
C GLY A 150 -9.16 -7.07 -18.51
N SER A 151 -8.22 -7.95 -18.83
CA SER A 151 -7.67 -8.94 -17.90
C SER A 151 -6.27 -8.55 -17.42
N MET A 152 -6.01 -8.69 -16.12
CA MET A 152 -4.67 -8.58 -15.55
C MET A 152 -3.97 -9.94 -15.59
N ASN A 153 -2.86 -10.05 -16.31
CA ASN A 153 -2.06 -11.27 -16.40
C ASN A 153 -0.69 -11.06 -15.79
N ILE A 154 -0.20 -12.08 -15.08
CA ILE A 154 1.14 -12.13 -14.50
C ILE A 154 1.77 -13.44 -14.95
N SER A 155 2.89 -13.34 -15.66
CA SER A 155 3.79 -14.47 -15.85
C SER A 155 5.04 -14.26 -15.02
N TYR A 156 5.75 -15.34 -14.67
CA TYR A 156 6.97 -15.24 -13.88
C TYR A 156 8.12 -15.87 -14.65
N GLN A 157 9.21 -15.13 -14.75
CA GLN A 157 10.48 -15.63 -15.24
C GLN A 157 11.37 -15.98 -14.05
N THR A 158 11.83 -17.22 -14.01
CA THR A 158 12.83 -17.64 -13.03
C THR A 158 14.18 -17.06 -13.39
N ILE A 159 14.79 -16.32 -12.47
CA ILE A 159 16.17 -15.87 -12.57
C ILE A 159 17.00 -16.53 -11.47
N THR A 160 18.19 -17.00 -11.84
CA THR A 160 19.13 -17.63 -10.91
C THR A 160 20.33 -16.72 -10.70
N GLY A 161 20.91 -16.78 -9.51
CA GLY A 161 22.11 -16.03 -9.17
C GLY A 161 22.84 -16.66 -8.00
N GLN A 162 23.87 -15.97 -7.52
CA GLN A 162 24.62 -16.37 -6.34
C GLN A 162 24.88 -15.13 -5.48
N PHE A 163 24.85 -15.30 -4.16
CA PHE A 163 25.32 -14.30 -3.22
C PHE A 163 26.85 -14.17 -3.30
N LYS A 164 27.42 -13.15 -2.65
CA LYS A 164 28.87 -12.90 -2.67
C LYS A 164 29.69 -14.05 -2.08
N ASP A 165 29.10 -14.88 -1.24
CA ASP A 165 29.71 -16.06 -0.63
C ASP A 165 29.58 -17.34 -1.51
N GLY A 166 28.98 -17.23 -2.69
CA GLY A 166 28.74 -18.32 -3.63
C GLY A 166 27.44 -19.10 -3.40
N THR A 167 26.67 -18.80 -2.34
CA THR A 167 25.38 -19.46 -2.08
C THR A 167 24.40 -19.16 -3.22
N PRO A 168 23.82 -20.17 -3.89
CA PRO A 168 22.90 -19.94 -5.00
C PRO A 168 21.54 -19.43 -4.51
N TYR A 169 20.89 -18.60 -5.32
CA TYR A 169 19.50 -18.20 -5.12
C TYR A 169 18.71 -18.26 -6.42
N THR A 170 17.39 -18.30 -6.26
CA THR A 170 16.42 -18.21 -7.35
C THR A 170 15.41 -17.12 -7.01
N LEU A 171 15.11 -16.23 -7.96
CA LEU A 171 14.05 -15.22 -7.82
C LEU A 171 13.00 -15.46 -8.90
N HIS A 172 11.76 -15.10 -8.58
CA HIS A 172 10.66 -15.02 -9.54
C HIS A 172 10.51 -13.57 -9.96
N GLN A 173 10.88 -13.26 -11.21
CA GLN A 173 10.68 -11.95 -11.79
C GLN A 173 9.30 -11.89 -12.46
N PRO A 174 8.35 -11.08 -11.94
CA PRO A 174 7.04 -10.96 -12.56
C PRO A 174 7.12 -10.15 -13.86
N GLN A 175 6.37 -10.61 -14.86
CA GLN A 175 6.08 -9.89 -16.08
C GLN A 175 4.57 -9.62 -16.12
N TYR A 176 4.22 -8.33 -16.22
CA TYR A 176 2.84 -7.87 -16.13
C TYR A 176 2.30 -7.54 -17.52
N GLN A 177 1.12 -8.06 -17.86
CA GLN A 177 0.45 -7.81 -19.12
C GLN A 177 -1.04 -7.53 -18.92
N ILE A 178 -1.60 -6.71 -19.81
CA ILE A 178 -3.04 -6.49 -19.93
C ILE A 178 -3.50 -7.15 -21.23
N SER A 179 -4.59 -7.93 -21.16
CA SER A 179 -5.22 -8.58 -22.33
C SER A 179 -6.72 -8.32 -22.36
N ASP A 180 -7.40 -8.82 -23.41
CA ASP A 180 -8.86 -8.87 -23.52
C ASP A 180 -9.54 -7.51 -23.35
N LEU A 181 -8.92 -6.48 -23.92
CA LEU A 181 -9.35 -5.10 -23.86
C LEU A 181 -10.73 -4.91 -24.54
N SER A 182 -11.70 -4.38 -23.81
CA SER A 182 -13.10 -4.25 -24.28
C SER A 182 -13.44 -2.92 -24.95
N TYR A 183 -12.61 -1.89 -24.81
CA TYR A 183 -12.93 -0.50 -25.15
C TYR A 183 -11.95 0.14 -26.15
N GLY A 184 -11.15 -0.69 -26.82
CA GLY A 184 -10.14 -0.27 -27.79
C GLY A 184 -8.72 -0.64 -27.34
N PRO A 185 -7.71 -0.43 -28.20
CA PRO A 185 -6.32 -0.66 -27.81
C PRO A 185 -5.87 0.36 -26.75
N LEU A 186 -5.00 -0.07 -25.84
CA LEU A 186 -4.22 0.84 -24.99
C LEU A 186 -3.34 1.75 -25.87
N GLU A 187 -3.08 2.96 -25.39
CA GLU A 187 -2.11 3.84 -26.03
C GLU A 187 -0.68 3.26 -25.95
N GLY A 188 0.14 3.52 -26.97
CA GLY A 188 1.44 2.84 -27.15
C GLY A 188 2.53 3.17 -26.12
N ASP A 189 2.32 4.16 -25.24
CA ASP A 189 3.28 4.62 -24.23
C ASP A 189 2.84 4.38 -22.78
N ILE A 190 1.92 3.43 -22.57
CA ILE A 190 1.40 3.08 -21.25
C ILE A 190 2.46 2.34 -20.41
N GLN A 191 2.63 2.82 -19.18
CA GLN A 191 3.37 2.17 -18.11
C GLN A 191 2.40 1.49 -17.16
N ILE A 192 2.69 0.23 -16.83
CA ILE A 192 1.93 -0.56 -15.85
C ILE A 192 2.65 -0.49 -14.49
N SER A 193 1.92 -0.12 -13.45
CA SER A 193 2.39 -0.13 -12.07
C SER A 193 1.46 -0.99 -11.21
N PRO A 194 1.82 -2.26 -10.97
CA PRO A 194 1.06 -3.15 -10.10
C PRO A 194 1.12 -2.68 -8.65
N ARG A 195 -0.01 -2.74 -7.95
CA ARG A 195 -0.17 -2.32 -6.55
C ARG A 195 -0.94 -3.35 -5.78
N VAL A 196 -0.33 -3.86 -4.73
CA VAL A 196 -1.04 -4.67 -3.73
C VAL A 196 -1.74 -3.72 -2.76
N ALA A 197 -2.90 -4.07 -2.22
CA ALA A 197 -3.56 -3.26 -1.20
C ALA A 197 -2.69 -3.20 0.07
N ASN A 198 -2.55 -2.01 0.65
CA ASN A 198 -1.85 -1.82 1.92
C ASN A 198 -2.70 -2.31 3.10
N GLN A 199 -2.10 -2.52 4.27
CA GLN A 199 -2.88 -2.66 5.50
C GLN A 199 -3.59 -1.34 5.83
N VAL A 200 -4.77 -1.41 6.46
CA VAL A 200 -5.55 -0.22 6.84
C VAL A 200 -5.41 0.14 8.33
N ILE A 201 -4.88 -0.78 9.14
CA ILE A 201 -4.58 -0.49 10.53
C ILE A 201 -3.62 0.69 10.67
N GLY A 202 -3.95 1.61 11.58
CA GLY A 202 -3.11 2.75 11.95
C GLY A 202 -3.15 3.93 10.97
N LEU A 203 -3.93 3.89 9.90
CA LEU A 203 -3.99 5.01 8.94
C LEU A 203 -4.43 6.33 9.60
N GLY A 204 -5.35 6.28 10.57
CA GLY A 204 -5.76 7.47 11.33
C GLY A 204 -4.62 8.09 12.15
N PHE A 205 -3.73 7.27 12.72
CA PHE A 205 -2.54 7.78 13.41
C PHE A 205 -1.56 8.43 12.44
N LEU A 206 -1.37 7.84 11.26
CA LEU A 206 -0.55 8.44 10.21
C LEU A 206 -1.15 9.75 9.69
N GLU A 207 -2.49 9.84 9.61
CA GLU A 207 -3.20 11.05 9.21
C GLU A 207 -3.06 12.16 10.26
N ALA A 208 -3.02 11.81 11.54
CA ALA A 208 -2.89 12.75 12.65
C ALA A 208 -1.53 13.45 12.72
N ILE A 209 -0.48 12.92 12.05
CA ILE A 209 0.83 13.58 11.99
C ILE A 209 0.68 14.90 11.22
N SER A 210 1.10 16.04 11.78
CA SER A 210 0.97 17.31 11.06
C SER A 210 1.88 17.35 9.81
N GLU A 211 1.50 18.12 8.79
CA GLU A 211 2.36 18.30 7.61
C GLU A 211 3.71 18.91 8.01
N GLN A 212 3.70 19.87 8.94
CA GLN A 212 4.92 20.46 9.49
C GLN A 212 5.84 19.41 10.12
N GLN A 213 5.28 18.46 10.87
CA GLN A 213 6.07 17.39 11.48
C GLN A 213 6.70 16.49 10.41
N LEU A 214 5.93 16.08 9.39
CA LEU A 214 6.46 15.29 8.28
C LEU A 214 7.60 16.02 7.54
N LEU A 215 7.42 17.30 7.27
CA LEU A 215 8.43 18.11 6.58
C LEU A 215 9.68 18.31 7.43
N SER A 216 9.56 18.35 8.76
CA SER A 216 10.72 18.44 9.66
C SER A 216 11.61 17.20 9.65
N TRP A 217 11.10 16.06 9.18
CA TRP A 217 11.86 14.81 8.98
C TRP A 217 12.44 14.68 7.57
N SER A 218 12.26 15.70 6.71
CA SER A 218 12.85 15.70 5.38
C SER A 218 14.34 15.97 5.48
N ASP A 219 15.16 15.01 5.07
CA ASP A 219 16.59 15.18 4.89
C ASP A 219 17.01 14.81 3.45
N PRO A 220 16.82 15.71 2.46
CA PRO A 220 17.11 15.39 1.07
C PRO A 220 18.60 15.21 0.79
N ASP A 221 19.47 15.76 1.63
CA ASP A 221 20.90 15.87 1.41
C ASP A 221 21.73 15.05 2.42
N ASP A 222 21.06 14.23 3.25
CA ASP A 222 21.69 13.33 4.24
C ASP A 222 22.65 14.10 5.16
N LEU A 223 22.12 15.16 5.77
CA LEU A 223 22.86 16.10 6.62
C LEU A 223 23.31 15.47 7.93
N ASP A 224 22.58 14.47 8.44
CA ASP A 224 22.97 13.73 9.64
C ASP A 224 23.91 12.54 9.33
N GLY A 225 24.05 12.15 8.06
CA GLY A 225 25.00 11.16 7.58
C GLY A 225 24.62 9.72 7.97
N ASP A 226 23.33 9.46 8.19
CA ASP A 226 22.82 8.11 8.46
C ASP A 226 22.63 7.26 7.18
N GLY A 227 22.76 7.89 6.00
CA GLY A 227 22.63 7.26 4.69
C GLY A 227 21.22 7.34 4.10
N ILE A 228 20.29 8.08 4.72
CA ILE A 228 18.88 8.19 4.33
C ILE A 228 18.56 9.59 3.80
N SER A 229 18.50 9.73 2.48
CA SER A 229 18.13 10.99 1.81
C SER A 229 16.61 11.15 1.60
N GLY A 230 15.83 11.27 2.67
CA GLY A 230 14.36 11.36 2.65
C GLY A 230 13.82 12.60 1.93
N ARG A 231 12.86 12.41 1.00
CA ARG A 231 12.22 13.51 0.23
C ARG A 231 10.69 13.40 0.26
N PRO A 232 9.96 14.42 0.73
CA PRO A 232 8.50 14.46 0.64
C PRO A 232 8.02 14.38 -0.81
N ASN A 233 6.99 13.58 -1.04
CA ASN A 233 6.28 13.57 -2.32
C ASN A 233 5.13 14.58 -2.26
N TYR A 234 4.92 15.35 -3.33
CA TYR A 234 3.84 16.33 -3.41
C TYR A 234 2.81 15.94 -4.47
N VAL A 235 1.55 15.87 -4.06
CA VAL A 235 0.42 15.37 -4.85
C VAL A 235 -0.69 16.42 -4.94
N TRP A 236 -1.56 16.30 -5.93
CA TRP A 236 -2.74 17.16 -6.05
C TRP A 236 -3.83 16.69 -5.07
N SER A 237 -4.33 17.60 -4.23
CA SER A 237 -5.54 17.38 -3.43
C SER A 237 -6.76 17.90 -4.17
N GLU A 238 -7.73 17.02 -4.43
CA GLU A 238 -9.00 17.37 -5.06
C GLU A 238 -9.92 18.14 -4.10
N VAL A 239 -9.81 17.90 -2.79
CA VAL A 239 -10.60 18.64 -1.79
C VAL A 239 -10.07 20.06 -1.64
N GLN A 240 -8.75 20.22 -1.52
CA GLN A 240 -8.12 21.53 -1.30
C GLN A 240 -7.81 22.28 -2.60
N GLN A 241 -7.91 21.62 -3.76
CA GLN A 241 -7.57 22.17 -5.08
C GLN A 241 -6.16 22.79 -5.12
N GLN A 242 -5.20 22.14 -4.48
CA GLN A 242 -3.80 22.57 -4.43
C GLN A 242 -2.84 21.37 -4.27
N ARG A 243 -1.54 21.61 -4.45
CA ARG A 243 -0.52 20.59 -4.15
C ARG A 243 -0.26 20.54 -2.65
N THR A 244 -0.30 19.35 -2.07
CA THR A 244 0.01 19.06 -0.66
C THR A 244 0.97 17.86 -0.57
N VAL A 245 1.47 17.57 0.63
CA VAL A 245 2.30 16.39 0.89
C VAL A 245 1.43 15.14 0.73
N GLY A 246 1.90 14.22 -0.10
CA GLY A 246 1.33 12.89 -0.20
C GLY A 246 1.79 12.03 0.97
N ARG A 247 0.88 11.21 1.48
CA ARG A 247 1.03 10.44 2.72
C ARG A 247 0.72 8.97 2.55
N PHE A 248 -0.31 8.67 1.76
CA PHE A 248 -0.88 7.34 1.67
C PHE A 248 -0.56 6.66 0.33
N GLY A 249 -0.67 5.33 0.33
CA GLY A 249 -0.27 4.47 -0.77
C GLY A 249 1.24 4.20 -0.82
N TRP A 250 1.63 3.21 -1.63
CA TRP A 250 3.03 2.74 -1.74
C TRP A 250 4.04 3.79 -2.23
N LYS A 251 3.57 4.90 -2.80
CA LYS A 251 4.44 5.99 -3.28
C LYS A 251 4.08 7.32 -2.63
N ALA A 252 3.37 7.29 -1.50
CA ALA A 252 2.83 8.50 -0.87
C ALA A 252 2.11 9.36 -1.92
N ASN A 253 1.24 8.72 -2.71
CA ASN A 253 0.62 9.31 -3.90
C ASN A 253 -0.79 9.83 -3.63
N GLN A 254 -1.26 9.74 -2.38
CA GLN A 254 -2.55 10.22 -1.92
C GLN A 254 -2.38 11.14 -0.70
N PRO A 255 -3.08 12.29 -0.65
CA PRO A 255 -2.85 13.31 0.36
C PRO A 255 -3.46 12.98 1.72
N ASP A 256 -4.60 12.29 1.74
CA ASP A 256 -5.39 12.00 2.93
C ASP A 256 -6.09 10.65 2.78
N VAL A 257 -6.76 10.16 3.84
CA VAL A 257 -7.46 8.87 3.79
C VAL A 257 -8.67 8.92 2.86
N LEU A 258 -9.31 10.10 2.75
CA LEU A 258 -10.52 10.32 1.97
C LEU A 258 -10.27 10.20 0.45
N GLN A 259 -9.11 10.62 -0.05
CA GLN A 259 -8.77 10.66 -1.48
C GLN A 259 -8.03 9.39 -1.99
N GLN A 260 -7.95 8.31 -1.23
CA GLN A 260 -7.13 7.14 -1.62
C GLN A 260 -7.58 6.38 -2.87
#